data_AF-A0A355YT75-F1
#
_entry.id   AF-A0A355YT75-F1
#
_cell.length_a   1.000
_cell.length_b   1.000
_cell.length_c   1.000
_cell.angle_alpha   90.00
_cell.angle_beta   90.00
_cell.angle_gamma   90.00
#
_symmetry.space_group_name_H-M   'P 1'
#
loop_
_entity.id
_entity.type
_entity.pdbx_description
1 polymer ?
#
loop_
_entity_poly.entity_id
_entity_poly.type
_entity_poly.pdbx_seq_one_letter_code
_entity_poly.pdbx_strand_id
1 'polypeptide(L)' 'MSKLAQYLPKKAFEHLQENPDSVLIDVRTEAENKFVGRPLDCIFVPWVDEPDWEPHPNDFIAA' A
#
# COMPACT_ATOMS: atom_id res chain seq x y z
N MET A 1 -0.56 -1.22 22.46
CA MET A 1 -1.83 -1.10 21.72
C MET A 1 -1.54 -0.48 20.38
N SER A 2 -1.88 -1.15 19.28
CA SER A 2 -1.69 -0.59 17.95
C SER A 2 -2.76 0.47 17.71
N LYS A 3 -2.35 1.72 17.48
CA LYS A 3 -3.27 2.83 17.18
C LYS A 3 -3.40 2.94 15.67
N LEU A 4 -4.60 2.72 15.15
CA LEU A 4 -4.91 2.97 13.74
C LEU A 4 -5.19 4.46 13.54
N ALA A 5 -4.56 5.07 12.54
CA ALA A 5 -4.83 6.44 12.10
C ALA A 5 -5.27 6.41 10.63
N GLN A 6 -6.34 7.15 10.33
CA GLN A 6 -6.83 7.30 8.96
C GLN A 6 -6.45 8.69 8.44
N TYR A 7 -5.86 8.72 7.25
CA TYR A 7 -5.39 9.95 6.61
C TYR A 7 -6.08 10.15 5.26
N LEU A 8 -6.33 11.42 4.92
CA LEU A 8 -6.59 11.82 3.55
C LEU A 8 -5.27 11.91 2.76
N PRO A 9 -5.29 11.82 1.42
CA PRO A 9 -4.06 11.72 0.61
C PRO A 9 -3.00 12.78 0.90
N LYS A 10 -3.40 14.06 1.03
CA LYS A 10 -2.45 15.15 1.33
C LYS A 10 -1.75 14.98 2.67
N LYS A 11 -2.51 14.60 3.70
CA LYS A 11 -1.99 14.38 5.05
C LYS A 11 -1.14 13.12 5.16
N ALA A 12 -1.47 12.09 4.39
CA ALA A 12 -0.64 10.89 4.26
C ALA A 12 0.71 11.23 3.62
N PHE A 13 0.70 12.04 2.56
CA PHE A 13 1.93 12.50 1.91
C PHE A 13 2.79 13.35 2.86
N GLU A 14 2.20 14.33 3.56
CA GLU A 14 2.89 15.11 4.60
C GLU A 14 3.51 14.20 5.67
N HIS A 15 2.76 13.20 6.14
CA HIS A 15 3.26 12.26 7.12
C HIS A 15 4.46 11.45 6.63
N LEU A 16 4.46 11.02 5.36
CA LEU A 16 5.61 10.33 4.74
C LEU A 16 6.84 11.25 4.64
N GLN A 17 6.65 12.55 4.40
CA GLN A 17 7.76 13.50 4.35
C GLN A 17 8.34 13.79 5.76
N GLU A 18 7.48 13.86 6.77
CA GLU A 18 7.89 14.15 8.15
C GLU A 18 8.52 12.95 8.86
N ASN A 19 8.27 11.73 8.38
CA ASN A 19 8.67 10.48 9.04
C ASN A 19 9.45 9.62 8.04
N PRO A 20 10.79 9.76 7.96
CA PRO A 20 11.60 9.11 6.92
C PRO A 20 11.65 7.58 7.04
N ASP A 21 11.33 7.03 8.21
CA ASP A 21 11.25 5.58 8.45
C ASP A 21 9.88 4.99 8.02
N SER A 22 8.91 5.82 7.65
CA SER A 22 7.59 5.38 7.20
C SER A 22 7.66 4.86 5.76
N VAL A 23 7.00 3.72 5.52
CA VAL A 23 6.82 3.16 4.18
C VAL A 23 5.37 3.30 3.71
N LEU A 24 5.20 3.51 2.41
CA LEU A 24 3.89 3.47 1.76
C LEU A 24 3.74 2.13 1.04
N ILE A 25 2.72 1.36 1.41
CA ILE A 25 2.42 0.06 0.80
C ILE A 25 1.20 0.21 -0.10
N ASP A 26 1.34 -0.11 -1.38
CA ASP A 26 0.24 -0.21 -2.33
C ASP A 26 -0.27 -1.65 -2.36
N VAL A 27 -1.48 -1.84 -1.81
CA VAL A 27 -2.14 -3.14 -1.67
C VAL A 27 -3.22 -3.41 -2.72
N ARG A 28 -3.33 -2.52 -3.70
CA ARG A 28 -4.27 -2.66 -4.82
C ARG A 28 -3.87 -3.82 -5.72
N THR A 29 -4.74 -4.13 -6.68
CA THR A 29 -4.45 -5.11 -7.73
C THR A 29 -3.26 -4.69 -8.60
N GLU A 30 -2.61 -5.66 -9.23
CA GLU A 30 -1.55 -5.40 -10.21
C GLU A 30 -2.06 -4.57 -11.39
N ALA A 31 -3.30 -4.80 -11.83
CA ALA A 31 -3.93 -4.01 -12.89
C ALA A 31 -4.04 -2.52 -12.52
N GLU A 32 -4.49 -2.19 -11.31
CA GLU A 32 -4.57 -0.80 -10.85
C GLU A 32 -3.18 -0.16 -10.73
N ASN A 33 -2.21 -0.90 -10.17
CA ASN A 33 -0.84 -0.42 -10.02
C ASN A 33 -0.17 -0.15 -11.38
N LYS A 34 -0.38 -1.01 -12.37
CA LYS A 34 0.20 -0.91 -13.72
C LYS A 34 -0.48 0.12 -14.62
N PHE A 35 -1.82 0.19 -14.61
CA PHE A 35 -2.56 0.90 -15.65
C PHE A 35 -3.21 2.22 -15.20
N VAL A 36 -3.48 2.40 -13.90
CA VAL A 36 -4.02 3.67 -13.36
C VAL A 36 -2.89 4.59 -12.91
N GLY A 37 -1.79 3.99 -12.45
CA GLY A 37 -0.64 4.68 -11.88
C GLY A 37 -0.50 4.42 -10.38
N ARG A 38 0.66 4.79 -9.85
CA ARG A 38 1.06 4.52 -8.46
C ARG A 38 1.83 5.69 -7.85
N PRO A 39 1.77 5.85 -6.52
CA PRO A 39 2.68 6.74 -5.82
C PRO A 39 4.14 6.37 -6.10
N LEU A 40 5.02 7.38 -6.10
CA LEU A 40 6.47 7.13 -6.20
C LEU A 40 6.96 6.46 -4.91
N ASP A 41 7.99 5.62 -5.06
CA ASP A 41 8.68 4.95 -3.95
C ASP A 41 7.80 4.06 -3.05
N CYS A 42 6.57 3.74 -3.48
CA CYS A 42 5.73 2.79 -2.76
C CYS A 42 6.22 1.35 -2.94
N ILE A 43 6.09 0.55 -1.90
CA ILE A 43 6.27 -0.90 -1.96
C ILE A 43 4.97 -1.50 -2.48
N PHE A 44 5.04 -2.26 -3.57
CA PHE A 44 3.86 -2.90 -4.15
C PHE A 44 3.71 -4.32 -3.60
N VAL A 45 2.60 -4.57 -2.91
CA VAL A 45 2.28 -5.85 -2.28
C VAL A 45 0.76 -6.09 -2.42
N PRO A 46 0.31 -6.64 -3.55
CA PRO A 46 -1.12 -6.78 -3.81
C PRO A 46 -1.78 -7.67 -2.75
N TRP A 47 -2.87 -7.18 -2.16
CA TRP A 47 -3.61 -7.96 -1.16
C TRP A 47 -4.51 -9.01 -1.81
N VAL A 48 -5.10 -8.69 -2.97
CA VAL A 48 -6.00 -9.53 -3.75
C VAL A 48 -5.69 -9.28 -5.22
N ASP A 49 -5.65 -10.33 -6.04
CA ASP A 49 -5.48 -10.18 -7.48
C ASP A 49 -6.16 -11.29 -8.29
N GLU A 50 -6.16 -11.13 -9.62
CA GLU A 50 -6.58 -12.18 -10.54
C GLU A 50 -5.63 -13.40 -10.53
N PRO A 51 -6.12 -14.61 -10.85
CA PRO A 51 -7.50 -14.96 -11.19
C PRO A 51 -8.37 -15.31 -9.98
N ASP A 52 -7.77 -15.51 -8.81
CA ASP A 52 -8.44 -16.14 -7.66
C ASP A 52 -9.30 -15.15 -6.88
N TRP A 53 -8.96 -13.85 -6.90
CA TRP A 53 -9.67 -12.79 -6.18
C TRP A 53 -9.79 -13.05 -4.67
N GLU A 54 -8.84 -13.79 -4.10
CA GLU A 54 -8.76 -14.10 -2.69
C GLU A 54 -7.62 -13.31 -2.01
N PRO A 55 -7.73 -13.00 -0.71
CA PRO A 55 -6.63 -12.40 0.03
C PRO A 55 -5.36 -13.25 0.07
N HIS A 56 -4.19 -12.63 -0.10
CA HIS A 56 -2.87 -13.25 0.00
C HIS A 56 -2.12 -12.83 1.29
N PRO A 57 -2.55 -13.29 2.48
CA PRO A 57 -2.00 -12.83 3.76
C PRO A 57 -0.52 -13.17 3.96
N ASN A 58 -0.09 -14.32 3.45
CA ASN A 58 1.30 -14.77 3.61
C ASN A 58 2.27 -13.89 2.81
N ASP A 59 1.86 -13.47 1.61
CA ASP A 59 2.67 -12.61 0.75
C ASP A 59 2.75 -11.19 1.32
N PHE A 60 1.66 -10.71 1.92
CA PHE A 60 1.63 -9.42 2.62
C PHE A 60 2.54 -9.37 3.85
N ILE A 61 2.65 -10.47 4.61
CA ILE A 61 3.48 -10.53 5.82
C ILE A 61 4.98 -10.66 5.51
N ALA A 62 5.33 -11.19 4.33
CA ALA A 62 6.71 -11.48 3.94
C ALA A 62 7.45 -10.28 3.32
N ALA A 63 6.74 -9.23 2.91
CA ALA A 63 7.28 -8.01 2.32
C ALA A 63 7.77 -7.01 3.38
#